data_AF-A0A947RB02-F1
#
_entry.id   AF-A0A947RB02-F1
#
_cell.length_a   1.000
_cell.length_b   1.000
_cell.length_c   1.000
_cell.angle_alpha   90.00
_cell.angle_beta   90.00
_cell.angle_gamma   90.00
#
_symmetry.space_group_name_H-M   'P 1'
#
loop_
_entity.id
_entity.type
_entity.pdbx_description
1 polymer ?
#
loop_
_entity_poly.entity_id
_entity_poly.type
_entity_poly.pdbx_seq_one_letter_code
_entity_poly.pdbx_strand_id
1 'polypeptide(L)' 'MDVIPWTILTYETHGGEKPVDLFIKKQQPQARSKIIHNIRLLQQYGNVLSMPHAKILGGGLY' A
#
# COMPACT_ATOMS: atom_id res chain seq x y z
N MET A 1 7.33 22.36 -7.16
CA MET A 1 6.82 21.44 -8.20
C MET A 1 5.79 20.58 -7.52
N ASP A 2 4.52 20.70 -7.91
CA ASP A 2 3.48 19.81 -7.39
C ASP A 2 3.71 18.42 -7.98
N VAL A 3 4.20 17.50 -7.13
CA VAL A 3 4.36 16.10 -7.52
C VAL A 3 2.97 15.48 -7.46
N ILE A 4 2.43 15.07 -8.60
CA ILE A 4 1.18 14.31 -8.64
C ILE A 4 1.45 12.96 -7.97
N PRO A 5 0.80 12.62 -6.84
CA PRO A 5 1.06 11.38 -6.14
C PRO A 5 0.57 10.17 -6.95
N TRP A 6 1.23 9.04 -6.76
CA TRP A 6 0.82 7.77 -7.31
C TRP A 6 -0.57 7.37 -6.78
N THR A 7 -1.42 6.86 -7.67
CA THR A 7 -2.73 6.31 -7.29
C THR A 7 -2.55 4.90 -6.74
N ILE A 8 -3.09 4.64 -5.55
CA ILE A 8 -3.06 3.30 -4.94
C ILE A 8 -4.39 2.62 -5.19
N LEU A 9 -4.32 1.46 -5.84
CA LEU A 9 -5.46 0.60 -6.09
C LEU A 9 -5.31 -0.67 -5.25
N THR A 10 -6.40 -1.09 -4.62
CA THR A 10 -6.48 -2.37 -3.91
C THR A 10 -7.23 -3.38 -4.76
N TYR A 11 -6.73 -4.62 -4.79
CA TYR A 11 -7.39 -5.71 -5.49
C TYR A 11 -8.83 -5.91 -5.00
N GLU A 12 -9.73 -6.13 -5.95
CA GLU A 12 -11.12 -6.50 -5.74
C GLU A 12 -11.36 -7.89 -6.35
N THR A 13 -11.93 -8.80 -5.57
CA THR A 13 -12.27 -10.15 -6.05
C THR A 13 -13.41 -10.06 -7.06
N HIS A 14 -13.64 -11.14 -7.81
CA HIS A 14 -14.81 -11.22 -8.70
C HIS A 14 -16.15 -11.03 -7.94
N GLY A 15 -16.20 -11.38 -6.65
CA GLY A 15 -17.37 -11.19 -5.79
C GLY A 15 -17.48 -9.81 -5.15
N GLY A 16 -16.59 -8.86 -5.47
CA GLY A 16 -16.60 -7.49 -4.94
C GLY A 16 -15.91 -7.33 -3.58
N GLU A 17 -15.27 -8.38 -3.05
CA GLU A 17 -14.52 -8.26 -1.81
C GLU A 17 -13.20 -7.53 -2.04
N LYS A 18 -12.82 -6.67 -1.10
CA LYS A 18 -11.50 -5.99 -1.09
C LYS A 18 -10.69 -6.49 0.11
N PRO A 19 -9.92 -7.58 -0.02
CA PRO A 19 -9.26 -8.23 1.11
C PRO A 19 -8.32 -7.30 1.86
N VAL A 20 -7.57 -6.45 1.14
CA VAL A 20 -6.65 -5.47 1.73
C VAL A 20 -7.41 -4.44 2.58
N ASP A 21 -8.51 -3.90 2.07
CA ASP A 21 -9.34 -2.94 2.82
C ASP A 21 -9.93 -3.56 4.08
N LEU A 22 -10.45 -4.79 3.97
CA LEU A 22 -11.00 -5.53 5.10
C LEU A 22 -9.92 -5.84 6.14
N PHE A 23 -8.72 -6.21 5.71
CA PHE A 23 -7.58 -6.45 6.59
C PHE A 23 -7.21 -5.18 7.37
N ILE A 24 -7.08 -4.04 6.69
CA ILE A 24 -6.72 -2.75 7.32
C ILE A 24 -7.79 -2.32 8.32
N LYS A 25 -9.08 -2.47 8.00
CA LYS A 25 -10.20 -2.11 8.88
C LYS A 25 -10.22 -2.93 10.17
N LYS A 26 -9.75 -4.18 10.14
CA LYS A 26 -9.71 -5.09 11.31
C LYS A 26 -8.50 -4.86 12.21
N GLN A 27 -7.53 -4.04 11.82
CA GLN A 27 -6.33 -3.80 12.62
C GLN A 27 -6.59 -2.90 13.83
N GLN A 28 -5.80 -3.10 14.89
CA GLN A 28 -5.74 -2.17 16.02
C GLN A 28 -5.22 -0.79 15.55
N PRO A 29 -5.61 0.31 16.25
CA PRO A 29 -5.25 1.67 15.83
C PRO A 29 -3.76 1.88 15.55
N GLN A 30 -2.88 1.33 16.39
CA GLN A 30 -1.43 1.48 16.23
C GLN A 30 -0.90 0.82 14.95
N ALA A 31 -1.39 -0.39 14.62
CA ALA A 31 -1.01 -1.10 13.40
C ALA A 31 -1.59 -0.39 12.17
N ARG A 32 -2.82 0.11 12.24
CA ARG A 32 -3.44 0.90 11.18
C ARG A 32 -2.63 2.16 10.85
N SER A 33 -2.12 2.87 11.86
CA SER A 33 -1.26 4.04 11.64
C SER A 33 0.03 3.70 10.89
N LYS A 34 0.67 2.56 11.22
CA LYS A 34 1.87 2.10 10.49
C LYS A 34 1.57 1.77 9.03
N ILE A 35 0.44 1.10 8.78
CA ILE A 35 0.01 0.77 7.42
C ILE A 35 -0.26 2.04 6.60
N ILE A 36 -1.02 2.99 7.15
CA ILE A 36 -1.31 4.27 6.48
C ILE A 36 -0.01 5.04 6.17
N HIS A 37 0.95 5.04 7.09
CA HIS A 37 2.25 5.65 6.85
C HIS A 37 2.98 5.01 5.65
N ASN A 38 3.04 3.69 5.57
CA ASN A 38 3.65 3.01 4.42
C ASN A 38 2.89 3.26 3.11
N ILE A 39 1.55 3.30 3.13
CA ILE A 39 0.75 3.65 1.94
C ILE A 39 1.06 5.08 1.47
N ARG A 40 1.22 6.03 2.39
CA ARG A 40 1.61 7.41 2.04
C ARG A 40 2.99 7.49 1.40
N LEU A 41 3.96 6.72 1.91
CA LEU A 41 5.27 6.62 1.28
C LEU A 41 5.16 6.04 -0.13
N LEU A 42 4.34 4.99 -0.32
CA LEU A 42 4.10 4.41 -1.64
C LEU A 42 3.39 5.39 -2.59
N GLN A 43 2.45 6.20 -2.09
CA GLN A 43 1.81 7.28 -2.86
C GLN A 43 2.82 8.34 -3.32
N GLN A 44 3.81 8.65 -2.48
CA GLN A 44 4.81 9.67 -2.80
C GLN A 44 5.88 9.15 -3.76
N TYR A 45 6.40 7.96 -3.52
CA TYR A 45 7.59 7.44 -4.20
C TYR A 45 7.28 6.36 -5.24
N GLY A 46 6.08 5.77 -5.23
CA GLY A 46 5.71 4.72 -6.18
C GLY A 46 6.70 3.56 -6.19
N ASN A 47 7.06 3.10 -7.38
CA ASN A 47 7.98 1.97 -7.58
C ASN A 47 9.45 2.25 -7.21
N VAL A 48 9.83 3.51 -6.92
CA VAL A 48 11.18 3.82 -6.41
C VAL A 48 11.27 3.71 -4.88
N LEU A 49 10.15 3.47 -4.19
CA LEU A 49 10.17 3.13 -2.78
C LEU A 49 10.91 1.80 -2.59
N SER A 50 11.93 1.81 -1.74
CA SER A 50 12.78 0.64 -1.50
C SER A 50 13.00 0.41 -0.01
N MET A 51 14.06 -0.32 0.35
CA MET A 51 14.37 -0.67 1.74
C MET A 51 14.52 0.59 2.61
N PRO A 52 14.02 0.57 3.85
CA PRO A 52 13.46 -0.58 4.58
C PRO A 52 11.95 -0.82 4.36
N HIS A 53 11.28 -0.03 3.51
CA HIS A 53 9.82 0.01 3.43
C HIS A 53 9.23 -0.96 2.39
N ALA A 54 9.96 -1.27 1.32
CA ALA A 54 9.57 -2.21 0.28
C ALA A 54 10.77 -3.06 -0.17
N LYS A 55 10.52 -4.31 -0.58
CA LYS A 55 11.58 -5.25 -0.95
C LYS A 55 11.12 -6.16 -2.09
N ILE A 56 11.82 -6.08 -3.22
CA ILE A 56 11.58 -6.96 -4.38
C ILE A 56 11.55 -8.44 -3.96
N LEU A 57 10.43 -9.09 -4.27
CA LEU A 57 10.22 -10.53 -4.10
C LEU A 57 10.42 -11.30 -5.42
N GLY A 58 10.40 -10.59 -6.56
CA GLY A 58 10.56 -11.15 -7.91
C GLY A 58 9.25 -11.23 -8.69
N GLY A 59 9.31 -11.45 -10.00
CA GLY A 59 8.11 -11.60 -10.84
C GLY A 59 7.21 -10.36 -10.91
N GLY A 60 7.77 -9.17 -10.70
CA GLY A 60 7.02 -7.91 -10.60
C GLY A 60 6.42 -7.64 -9.21
N LEU A 61 6.70 -8.48 -8.23
CA LEU A 61 6.27 -8.32 -6.84
C LEU A 61 7.37 -7.67 -5.98
N TYR A 62 6.92 -6.83 -5.05
CA TYR A 62 7.71 -5.98 -4.14
C TYR A 62 7.28 -6.16 -2.68
#